data_AF-A0A1G1D2F5-F1
#
_entry.id   AF-A0A1G1D2F5-F1
#
_cell.length_a   1.000
_cell.length_b   1.000
_cell.length_c   1.000
_cell.angle_alpha   90.00
_cell.angle_beta   90.00
_cell.angle_gamma   90.00
#
_symmetry.space_group_name_H-M   'P 1'
#
loop_
_entity.id
_entity.type
_entity.pdbx_description
1 polymer ?
#
loop_
_entity_poly.entity_id
_entity_poly.type
_entity_poly.pdbx_seq_one_letter_code
_entity_poly.pdbx_strand_id
1 'polypeptide(L)' 'MKAMVKKEGLLIPRKLLKGIKEAEIKCEKDKIVILPTRVEEDPIFNLGRHPGHSGLKDASIHHDNYL' A
#
# COMPACT_ATOMS: atom_id res chain seq x y z
N MET A 1 0.23 19.62 -22.06
CA MET A 1 -0.55 18.75 -22.96
C MET A 1 -2.01 19.17 -22.90
N LYS A 2 -2.81 18.93 -23.94
CA LYS A 2 -4.27 19.13 -23.91
C LYS A 2 -4.94 17.77 -24.07
N ALA A 3 -5.92 17.47 -23.23
CA ALA A 3 -6.70 16.25 -23.27
C ALA A 3 -8.17 16.59 -23.09
N MET A 4 -9.04 15.87 -23.79
CA MET A 4 -10.48 16.09 -23.74
C MET A 4 -11.06 15.38 -22.53
N VAL A 5 -11.92 16.07 -21.79
CA VAL A 5 -12.73 15.48 -20.73
C VAL A 5 -13.88 14.72 -21.39
N LYS A 6 -13.98 13.43 -21.10
CA LYS A 6 -15.08 12.58 -21.56
C LYS A 6 -16.13 12.43 -20.45
N LYS A 7 -17.21 11.71 -20.73
CA LYS A 7 -18.28 11.45 -19.75
C LYS A 7 -17.74 10.75 -18.50
N GLU A 8 -16.70 9.92 -18.67
CA GLU A 8 -16.05 9.17 -17.60
C GLU A 8 -14.97 10.00 -16.86
N GLY A 9 -14.68 11.22 -17.33
CA GLY A 9 -13.68 12.12 -16.76
C GLY A 9 -12.47 12.36 -17.66
N LEU A 10 -11.34 12.72 -17.03
CA LEU A 10 -10.07 13.00 -17.69
C LEU A 10 -9.10 11.84 -17.52
N LEU A 11 -8.54 11.33 -18.63
CA LEU A 11 -7.57 10.25 -18.59
C LEU A 11 -6.14 10.78 -18.47
N ILE A 12 -5.42 10.33 -17.45
CA ILE A 12 -4.04 10.72 -17.18
C ILE A 12 -3.11 9.58 -17.59
N PRO A 13 -2.19 9.79 -18.56
CA PRO A 13 -1.25 8.75 -18.98
C PRO A 13 -0.37 8.25 -17.84
N ARG A 14 -0.27 6.92 -17.69
CA ARG A 14 0.51 6.25 -16.63
C ARG A 14 1.97 6.68 -16.56
N LYS A 15 2.58 7.03 -17.70
CA LYS A 15 3.96 7.56 -17.78
C LYS A 15 4.17 8.84 -16.97
N LEU A 16 3.13 9.66 -16.78
CA LEU A 16 3.21 10.88 -15.97
C LEU A 16 3.19 10.58 -14.46
N LEU A 17 2.66 9.42 -14.08
CA LEU A 17 2.54 8.99 -12.69
C LEU A 17 3.77 8.22 -12.20
N LYS A 18 4.86 8.14 -12.98
CA LYS A 18 6.18 7.60 -12.58
C LYS A 18 6.16 6.29 -11.77
N GLY A 19 5.20 5.39 -12.04
CA GLY A 19 5.11 4.10 -11.34
C GLY A 19 4.41 4.12 -9.98
N ILE A 20 3.75 5.21 -9.60
CA ILE A 20 2.91 5.29 -8.40
C ILE A 20 1.82 4.22 -8.46
N LYS A 21 1.67 3.44 -7.38
CA LYS A 21 0.64 2.39 -7.24
C LYS A 21 -0.69 2.95 -6.74
N GLU A 22 -0.63 3.85 -5.76
CA GLU A 22 -1.77 4.53 -5.17
C GLU A 22 -1.50 6.03 -5.05
N ALA A 23 -2.53 6.85 -5.28
CA ALA A 23 -2.43 8.28 -5.20
C ALA A 23 -3.61 8.89 -4.45
N GLU A 24 -3.31 9.91 -3.65
CA GLU A 24 -4.30 10.79 -3.06
C GLU A 24 -4.65 11.89 -4.07
N ILE A 25 -5.95 12.13 -4.25
CA ILE A 25 -6.47 13.18 -5.14
C ILE A 25 -7.06 14.30 -4.29
N LYS A 26 -6.50 15.51 -4.42
CA LYS A 26 -7.00 16.71 -3.73
C LYS A 26 -7.58 17.69 -4.74
N CYS A 27 -8.78 18.16 -4.46
CA CYS A 27 -9.40 19.26 -5.20
C CYS A 27 -9.11 20.57 -4.47
N GLU A 28 -8.27 21.42 -5.06
CA GLU A 28 -7.95 22.75 -4.53
C GLU A 28 -8.46 23.81 -5.50
N LYS A 29 -9.58 24.49 -5.15
CA LYS A 29 -10.19 25.56 -5.96
C LYS A 29 -10.30 25.19 -7.45
N ASP A 30 -9.31 25.60 -8.26
CA ASP A 30 -9.27 25.46 -9.71
C ASP A 30 -8.30 24.37 -10.23
N LYS A 31 -7.71 23.57 -9.34
CA LYS A 31 -6.73 22.54 -9.68
C LYS A 31 -6.99 21.22 -8.94
N ILE A 32 -6.65 20.14 -9.62
CA ILE A 32 -6.59 18.80 -9.04
C ILE A 32 -5.12 18.46 -8.81
N VAL A 33 -4.77 18.11 -7.58
CA VAL A 33 -3.42 17.69 -7.19
C VAL A 33 -3.44 16.19 -6.96
N ILE A 34 -2.51 15.48 -7.59
CA ILE A 34 -2.34 14.04 -7.46
C ILE A 34 -1.02 13.81 -6.75
N LEU A 35 -1.09 13.26 -5.54
CA LEU A 35 0.07 12.98 -4.71
C LEU A 35 0.25 11.46 -4.59
N PRO A 36 1.47 10.93 -4.67
CA PRO A 36 1.69 9.54 -4.32
C PRO A 36 1.29 9.29 -2.87
N THR A 37 0.47 8.26 -2.65
CA THR A 37 0.25 7.77 -1.30
C THR A 37 1.51 7.04 -0.88
N ARG A 38 2.12 7.48 0.23
CA ARG A 38 3.06 6.63 0.94
C ARG A 38 2.22 5.57 1.63
N VAL A 39 2.01 4.45 0.94
CA VAL A 39 1.59 3.25 1.63
C VAL A 39 2.78 2.91 2.52
N GLU A 40 2.75 3.34 3.78
CA GLU A 40 3.49 2.59 4.80
C GLU A 40 3.05 1.15 4.60
N GLU A 41 3.98 0.24 4.27
CA GLU A 41 3.64 -1.16 4.06
C GLU A 41 2.84 -1.61 5.27
N ASP A 42 1.55 -1.92 5.09
CA ASP A 42 0.68 -2.31 6.18
C ASP A 42 1.40 -3.41 6.97
N PRO A 43 1.65 -3.23 8.27
CA PRO A 43 2.33 -4.22 9.10
C PRO A 43 1.69 -5.61 8.98
N ILE A 44 0.40 -5.70 8.64
CA ILE A 44 -0.29 -6.97 8.35
C ILE A 44 0.37 -7.74 7.20
N PHE A 45 0.87 -7.06 6.16
CA PHE A 45 1.63 -7.68 5.06
C PHE A 45 3.08 -8.04 5.45
N ASN A 46 3.50 -7.69 6.67
CA ASN A 46 4.78 -8.08 7.26
C ASN A 46 4.64 -9.26 8.25
N LEU A 47 3.42 -9.68 8.59
CA LEU A 47 3.18 -10.84 9.45
C LEU A 47 3.76 -12.11 8.82
N GLY A 48 4.47 -12.89 9.63
CA GLY A 48 5.06 -14.16 9.18
C GLY A 48 6.32 -14.03 8.32
N ARG A 49 6.77 -12.81 7.94
CA ARG A 49 8.07 -12.64 7.25
C ARG A 49 9.26 -13.00 8.15
N HIS A 50 9.13 -12.76 9.46
CA HIS A 50 10.10 -13.16 10.47
C HIS A 50 9.41 -14.01 11.53
N PRO A 51 9.17 -15.31 11.27
CA PRO A 51 8.63 -16.20 12.28
C PRO A 51 9.64 -16.35 13.42
N GLY A 52 9.17 -16.21 14.66
CA GLY A 52 10.01 -16.49 15.83
C GLY A 52 10.44 -17.95 15.85
N HIS A 53 11.73 -18.21 16.10
CA HIS A 53 12.23 -19.56 16.34
C HIS A 53 12.34 -19.78 17.84
N SER A 54 11.52 -20.68 18.38
CA SER A 54 11.61 -21.10 19.79
C SER A 54 12.73 -22.13 20.04
N GLY A 55 13.31 -22.71 18.99
CA GLY A 55 14.28 -23.81 19.10
C GLY A 55 13.67 -25.16 19.55
N LEU A 56 12.36 -25.17 19.80
CA LEU A 56 11.60 -26.32 20.33
C LEU A 56 10.64 -26.81 19.25
N LYS A 57 10.63 -28.12 18.98
CA LYS A 57 9.81 -28.73 17.92
C LYS A 57 8.31 -28.76 18.26
N ASP A 58 7.97 -28.68 19.54
CA ASP A 58 6.63 -28.89 20.07
C ASP A 58 6.16 -27.73 20.96
N ALA A 59 6.83 -26.57 20.92
CA ALA A 59 6.47 -25.41 21.73
C ALA A 59 5.02 -24.94 21.53
N SER A 60 4.44 -25.15 20.35
CA SER A 60 3.02 -24.84 20.08
C SER A 60 2.06 -25.87 20.66
N ILE A 61 2.51 -27.12 20.88
CA ILE A 61 1.69 -28.22 21.39
C ILE A 61 1.75 -28.28 22.92
N HIS A 62 2.92 -28.02 23.49
CA HIS A 62 3.21 -28.11 24.92
C HIS A 62 3.55 -26.74 25.51
N HIS A 63 2.83 -25.69 25.10
CA HIS A 63 3.11 -24.30 25.48
C HIS A 63 3.28 -24.12 27.01
N ASP A 64 2.38 -24.74 27.78
CA ASP A 64 2.36 -24.65 29.25
C ASP A 64 3.61 -25.24 29.91
N ASN A 65 4.33 -26.13 29.23
CA ASN A 65 5.57 -26.72 29.75
C ASN A 65 6.80 -25.80 29.58
N TYR A 66 6.65 -24.70 28.84
CA TYR A 66 7.74 -23.81 28.45
C TYR A 66 7.52 -22.34 28.85
N LEU A 67 6.49 -22.05 29.65
CA LEU A 67 6.26 -20.76 30.33
C LEU A 67 6.98 -20.74 31.69
#